data_AF-A0A840I3R6-F1
#
_entry.id   AF-A0A840I3R6-F1
#
_cell.length_a   1.000
_cell.length_b   1.000
_cell.length_c   1.000
_cell.angle_alpha   90.00
_cell.angle_beta   90.00
_cell.angle_gamma   90.00
#
_symmetry.space_group_name_H-M   'P 1'
#
loop_
_entity.id
_entity.type
_entity.pdbx_description
1 polymer ?
#
loop_
_entity_poly.entity_id
_entity_poly.type
_entity_poly.pdbx_seq_one_letter_code
_entity_poly.pdbx_strand_id
1 'polypeptide(L)'
;MTSTSFLYPSASQDRVAARYDATGEPVTAEPHGEANAAANLMTTAGDYARFLIFVMGGGGLAEDLAADMLSPQIVTGSNKAFGLGWEILEDVRGNEDAI
;
A
#
# COMPACT_ATOMS: atom_id res chain seq x y z
N MET A 1 -3.01 -14.05 4.91
CA MET A 1 -3.07 -13.44 3.57
C MET A 1 -2.62 -14.51 2.59
N THR A 2 -3.54 -15.02 1.76
CA THR A 2 -3.29 -16.16 0.85
C THR A 2 -3.61 -15.82 -0.61
N SER A 3 -4.12 -14.61 -0.86
CA SER A 3 -4.45 -14.04 -2.17
C SER A 3 -3.68 -12.73 -2.39
N THR A 4 -2.36 -12.79 -2.17
CA THR A 4 -1.42 -11.66 -2.29
C THR A 4 -0.13 -12.15 -2.94
N SER A 5 0.43 -11.41 -3.89
CA SER A 5 1.68 -11.75 -4.59
C SER A 5 2.40 -10.52 -5.11
N PHE A 6 3.73 -10.61 -5.20
CA PHE A 6 4.58 -9.62 -5.87
C PHE A 6 5.00 -10.04 -7.29
N LEU A 7 4.52 -11.19 -7.76
CA LEU A 7 4.94 -11.78 -9.03
C LEU A 7 3.77 -11.81 -10.01
N TYR A 8 4.04 -11.45 -11.25
CA TYR A 8 3.09 -11.59 -12.35
C TYR A 8 3.72 -12.43 -13.48
N PRO A 9 3.04 -13.48 -13.96
CA PRO A 9 1.70 -13.90 -13.55
C PRO A 9 1.71 -14.62 -12.17
N SER A 10 0.72 -14.32 -11.32
CA SER A 10 0.57 -15.04 -10.03
C SER A 10 -0.18 -16.35 -10.22
N ALA A 11 -0.15 -17.25 -9.23
CA ALA A 11 -0.95 -18.48 -9.26
C ALA A 11 -2.48 -18.25 -9.32
N SER A 12 -2.94 -17.00 -9.13
CA SER A 12 -4.36 -16.60 -9.16
C SER A 12 -4.70 -15.76 -10.40
N GLN A 13 -4.11 -16.06 -11.58
CA GLN A 13 -4.29 -15.23 -12.80
C GLN A 13 -5.76 -14.92 -13.11
N ASP A 14 -6.66 -15.90 -12.94
CA ASP A 14 -8.09 -15.77 -13.22
C ASP A 14 -8.82 -14.74 -12.32
N ARG A 15 -8.14 -14.26 -11.28
CA ARG A 15 -8.66 -13.29 -10.29
C ARG A 15 -8.00 -11.92 -10.40
N VAL A 16 -7.12 -11.71 -11.39
CA VAL A 16 -6.47 -10.41 -11.64
C VAL A 16 -7.41 -9.54 -12.46
N ALA A 17 -7.67 -8.32 -11.98
CA ALA A 17 -8.49 -7.35 -12.70
C ALA A 17 -7.81 -6.89 -14.00
N ALA A 18 -8.60 -6.61 -15.03
CA ALA A 18 -8.12 -5.95 -16.24
C ALA A 18 -7.66 -4.52 -15.92
N ARG A 19 -6.57 -4.10 -16.55
CA ARG A 19 -5.98 -2.76 -16.38
C ARG A 19 -6.43 -1.88 -17.54
N TYR A 20 -6.72 -0.62 -17.24
CA TYR A 20 -7.13 0.38 -18.22
C TYR A 20 -6.36 1.68 -17.98
N ASP A 21 -6.03 2.39 -19.05
CA ASP A 21 -5.39 3.70 -18.96
C ASP A 21 -6.39 4.83 -18.65
N ALA A 22 -5.90 6.06 -18.62
CA ALA A 22 -6.72 7.24 -18.33
C ALA A 22 -7.80 7.53 -19.39
N THR A 23 -7.69 6.94 -20.58
CA THR A 23 -8.70 7.03 -21.65
C THR A 23 -9.66 5.84 -21.67
N GLY A 24 -9.43 4.83 -20.82
CA GLY A 24 -10.21 3.61 -20.75
C GLY A 24 -9.75 2.52 -21.72
N GLU A 25 -8.57 2.64 -22.32
CA GLU A 25 -8.02 1.62 -23.20
C GLU A 25 -7.34 0.50 -22.40
N PRO A 26 -7.47 -0.78 -22.79
CA PRO A 26 -6.84 -1.89 -22.08
C PRO A 26 -5.31 -1.78 -22.08
N VAL A 27 -4.71 -1.96 -20.91
CA VAL A 27 -3.24 -2.00 -20.75
C VAL A 27 -2.79 -3.43 -20.50
N THR A 28 -1.86 -3.91 -21.33
CA THR A 28 -1.25 -5.22 -21.12
C THR A 28 -0.27 -5.15 -19.97
N ALA A 29 -0.43 -6.05 -19.00
CA ALA A 29 0.51 -6.17 -17.90
C ALA A 29 1.80 -6.85 -18.37
N GLU A 30 2.95 -6.21 -18.15
CA GLU A 30 4.24 -6.86 -18.38
C GLU A 30 4.51 -7.91 -17.28
N PRO A 31 4.85 -9.16 -17.65
CA PRO A 31 5.35 -10.16 -16.72
C PRO A 31 6.56 -9.65 -15.95
N HIS A 32 6.56 -9.86 -14.64
CA HIS A 32 7.68 -9.56 -13.76
C HIS A 32 7.87 -10.74 -12.82
N GLY A 33 8.95 -11.47 -13.04
CA GLY A 33 9.37 -12.62 -12.23
C GLY A 33 10.18 -12.23 -10.99
N GLU A 34 10.49 -10.95 -10.85
CA GLU A 34 11.20 -10.41 -9.69
C GLU A 34 10.26 -9.56 -8.83
N ALA A 35 10.30 -9.81 -7.52
CA ALA A 35 9.48 -9.08 -6.58
C ALA A 35 10.02 -7.66 -6.39
N ASN A 36 9.14 -6.66 -6.47
CA ASN A 36 9.48 -5.27 -6.19
C ASN A 36 8.50 -4.71 -5.15
N ALA A 37 9.03 -4.37 -3.98
CA ALA A 37 8.25 -3.84 -2.85
C ALA A 37 7.61 -2.46 -3.16
N ALA A 38 8.18 -1.69 -4.09
CA ALA A 38 7.70 -0.35 -4.44
C ALA A 38 6.48 -0.36 -5.39
N ALA A 39 6.29 -1.41 -6.20
CA ALA A 39 5.30 -1.35 -7.29
C ALA A 39 4.56 -2.66 -7.63
N ASN A 40 5.05 -3.83 -7.22
CA ASN A 40 4.54 -5.10 -7.75
C ASN A 40 3.47 -5.79 -6.88
N LEU A 41 3.06 -5.20 -5.75
CA LEU A 41 2.08 -5.83 -4.86
C LEU A 41 0.70 -5.92 -5.54
N MET A 42 0.27 -7.15 -5.82
CA MET A 42 -1.11 -7.45 -6.21
C MET A 42 -1.79 -8.17 -5.06
N THR A 43 -2.96 -7.65 -4.65
CA THR A 43 -3.70 -8.18 -3.50
C THR A 43 -5.21 -8.05 -3.71
N THR A 44 -5.98 -8.67 -2.83
CA THR A 44 -7.44 -8.48 -2.77
C THR A 44 -7.78 -7.47 -1.68
N ALA A 45 -8.95 -6.82 -1.79
CA ALA A 45 -9.44 -5.93 -0.74
C ALA A 45 -9.49 -6.61 0.65
N GLY A 46 -9.89 -7.88 0.70
CA GLY A 46 -9.96 -8.64 1.95
C GLY A 46 -8.59 -8.92 2.58
N ASP A 47 -7.58 -9.27 1.79
CA ASP A 47 -6.22 -9.48 2.32
C ASP A 47 -5.53 -8.15 2.66
N TYR A 48 -5.78 -7.09 1.90
CA TYR A 48 -5.28 -5.76 2.24
C TYR A 48 -5.90 -5.21 3.54
N ALA A 49 -7.20 -5.40 3.76
CA ALA A 49 -7.84 -5.00 5.03
C ALA A 49 -7.25 -5.74 6.23
N ARG A 50 -6.98 -7.05 6.10
CA ARG A 50 -6.30 -7.82 7.16
C ARG A 50 -4.87 -7.34 7.40
N PHE A 51 -4.15 -6.99 6.34
CA PHE A 51 -2.82 -6.39 6.44
C PHE A 51 -2.86 -5.07 7.22
N LEU A 52 -3.80 -4.16 6.88
CA LEU A 52 -3.96 -2.89 7.60
C LEU A 52 -4.28 -3.10 9.08
N ILE A 53 -5.20 -4.02 9.41
CA ILE A 53 -5.51 -4.39 10.81
C ILE A 53 -4.25 -4.90 11.53
N PHE A 54 -3.46 -5.74 10.87
CA PHE A 54 -2.22 -6.26 11.42
C PHE A 54 -1.17 -5.16 11.66
N VAL A 55 -1.01 -4.23 10.71
CA VAL A 55 -0.10 -3.08 10.83
C VAL A 55 -0.54 -2.12 11.93
N MET A 56 -1.83 -1.83 12.06
CA MET A 56 -2.36 -1.03 13.18
C MET A 56 -2.06 -1.65 14.55
N GLY A 57 -1.94 -2.98 14.61
CA GLY A 57 -1.49 -3.71 15.80
C GLY A 57 0.04 -3.82 15.96
N GLY A 58 0.82 -3.06 15.19
CA GLY A 58 2.29 -3.04 15.23
C GLY A 58 2.97 -4.02 14.28
N GLY A 59 2.23 -4.82 13.51
CA GLY A 59 2.79 -5.62 12.41
C GLY A 59 3.80 -6.69 12.82
N GLY A 60 3.85 -7.06 14.11
CA GLY A 60 4.86 -7.98 14.66
C GLY A 60 6.27 -7.40 14.72
N LEU A 61 6.42 -6.08 14.61
CA LEU A 61 7.69 -5.37 14.73
C LEU A 61 8.03 -5.11 16.21
N ALA A 62 9.28 -4.70 16.45
CA ALA A 62 9.65 -4.10 17.73
C ALA A 62 8.82 -2.83 17.95
N GLU A 63 8.46 -2.55 19.21
CA GLU A 63 7.57 -1.44 19.57
C GLU A 63 8.06 -0.09 19.02
N ASP A 64 9.35 0.20 19.17
CA ASP A 64 9.97 1.43 18.65
C ASP A 64 9.84 1.55 17.13
N LEU A 65 10.05 0.45 16.40
CA LEU A 65 9.94 0.45 14.94
C LEU A 65 8.49 0.56 14.46
N ALA A 66 7.55 -0.06 15.17
CA ALA A 66 6.12 0.11 14.91
C ALA A 66 5.68 1.56 15.17
N ALA A 67 6.25 2.20 16.19
CA ALA A 67 6.03 3.62 16.46
C ALA A 67 6.64 4.51 15.37
N ASP A 68 7.82 4.19 14.84
CA ASP A 68 8.45 4.92 13.74
C ASP A 68 7.64 4.86 12.43
N MET A 69 6.96 3.75 12.16
CA MET A 69 6.05 3.65 11.01
C MET A 69 4.90 4.66 11.05
N LEU A 70 4.43 5.02 12.24
CA LEU A 70 3.23 5.82 12.47
C LEU A 70 3.54 7.22 13.05
N SER A 71 4.81 7.58 13.15
CA SER A 71 5.26 8.89 13.64
C SER A 71 6.00 9.67 12.55
N PRO A 72 5.97 11.02 12.59
CA PRO A 72 6.68 11.85 11.63
C PRO A 72 8.19 11.57 11.62
N GLN A 73 8.71 11.07 10.50
CA GLN A 73 10.15 10.89 10.25
C GLN A 73 10.70 12.05 9.39
N ILE A 74 9.88 12.57 8.47
CA ILE A 74 10.20 13.74 7.66
C ILE A 74 8.96 14.59 7.42
N VAL A 75 9.05 15.89 7.67
CA VAL A 75 7.97 16.86 7.41
C VAL A 75 8.00 17.25 5.93
N THR A 76 6.86 17.12 5.26
CA THR A 76 6.71 17.41 3.81
C THR A 76 5.76 18.57 3.52
N GLY A 77 5.06 19.08 4.54
CA GLY A 77 4.21 20.26 4.46
C GLY A 77 3.74 20.74 5.83
N SER A 78 2.93 21.79 5.87
CA SER A 78 2.50 22.41 7.13
C SER A 78 1.76 21.46 8.08
N ASN A 79 1.01 20.50 7.53
CA ASN A 79 0.20 19.50 8.24
C ASN A 79 0.48 18.07 7.75
N LYS A 80 1.65 17.85 7.14
CA LYS A 80 1.97 16.59 6.45
C LYS A 80 3.38 16.13 6.77
N ALA A 81 3.51 14.85 7.04
CA ALA A 81 4.78 14.18 7.21
C ALA A 81 4.74 12.79 6.57
N PHE A 82 5.90 12.18 6.40
CA PHE A 82 6.00 10.74 6.16
C PHE A 82 6.57 10.05 7.39
N GLY A 83 5.95 8.94 7.76
CA GLY A 83 6.56 7.91 8.59
C GLY A 83 7.33 6.90 7.73
N LEU A 84 7.55 5.70 8.26
CA LEU A 84 8.10 4.61 7.45
C LEU A 84 6.99 3.94 6.63
N GLY A 85 6.79 4.43 5.40
CA GLY A 85 5.88 3.88 4.40
C GLY A 85 4.53 4.59 4.29
N TRP A 86 4.09 5.30 5.33
CA TRP A 86 2.80 6.02 5.35
C TRP A 86 2.98 7.53 5.29
N GLU A 87 2.11 8.22 4.54
CA GLU A 87 1.88 9.65 4.74
C GLU A 87 1.03 9.83 6.00
N ILE A 88 1.42 10.79 6.83
CA ILE A 88 0.77 11.16 8.08
C ILE A 88 0.21 12.57 7.89
N LEU A 89 -1.10 12.70 8.08
CA LEU A 89 -1.79 13.98 8.07
C LEU A 89 -2.05 14.41 9.51
N GLU A 90 -1.52 15.57 9.88
CA GLU A 90 -1.66 16.16 11.21
C GLU A 90 -2.79 17.20 11.19
N ASP A 91 -3.51 17.37 12.30
CA ASP A 91 -4.59 18.36 12.45
C ASP A 91 -5.65 18.32 11.32
N VAL A 92 -6.08 17.11 10.93
CA VAL A 92 -7.11 16.88 9.89
C VAL A 92 -8.46 17.44 10.35
N ARG A 93 -8.66 18.76 10.22
CA ARG A 93 -9.91 19.45 10.52
C ARG A 93 -10.76 19.50 9.26
N GLY A 94 -11.64 18.52 9.11
CA GLY A 94 -12.93 18.61 8.42
C GLY A 94 -12.99 19.03 6.95
N ASN A 95 -11.88 19.32 6.26
CA ASN A 95 -11.86 19.72 4.83
C ASN A 95 -10.50 19.49 4.15
N GLU A 96 -9.62 18.67 4.74
CA GLU A 96 -8.40 18.23 4.06
C GLU A 96 -8.67 16.90 3.37
N ASP A 97 -8.60 16.89 2.04
CA ASP A 97 -8.69 15.68 1.25
C ASP A 97 -7.33 14.96 1.30
N ALA A 98 -7.33 13.73 1.80
CA ALA A 98 -6.23 12.80 1.55
C ALA A 98 -6.23 12.50 0.04
N ILE A 99 -5.10 12.77 -0.63
CA ILE A 99 -4.93 12.58 -2.09
C ILE A 99 -4.51 11.14 -2.36
#